data_AF-A0A6N9CEI9-F1
#
_entry.id   AF-A0A6N9CEI9-F1
#
_cell.length_a   1.000
_cell.length_b   1.000
_cell.length_c   1.000
_cell.angle_alpha   90.00
_cell.angle_beta   90.00
_cell.angle_gamma   90.00
#
_symmetry.space_group_name_H-M   'P 1'
#
loop_
_entity.id
_entity.type
_entity.pdbx_description
1 polymer ?
#
loop_
_entity_poly.entity_id
_entity_poly.type
_entity_poly.pdbx_seq_one_letter_code
_entity_poly.pdbx_strand_id
1 'polypeptide(L)'
;MPEFPEWAPQDAVQNPLLTMATAFAYVGGSVMGYIVYANWVGIHRWGMTGHQNIEAIQRHAFTHDKIDYLPDDPEQVSRLRKIVAPLRWDVGMGAVVLFIVTGAFMLSGAAVLYPLQSEFKGWSLLTEQRHVWSNIHGSLIWVYYICIIAALWGTLQALPEIYARVSQEFFQAIWPNREWDYDKIRRYVCVYIFITTFVIVWLNIPFDILTQIAGFILANLSIALMMLGALYLNFKLPAVYRTRWPMLLGAIVSAVILMVFAGISGWGLIGKLFGVG
;
A
#
# COMPACT_ATOMS: atom_id res chain seq x y z
N MET A 1 13.18 12.31 -21.64
CA MET A 1 11.71 12.11 -21.57
C MET A 1 11.14 12.55 -22.90
N PRO A 2 10.04 11.94 -23.38
CA PRO A 2 9.34 12.44 -24.58
C PRO A 2 8.90 13.89 -24.38
N GLU A 3 8.73 14.62 -25.48
CA GLU A 3 8.23 16.01 -25.42
C GLU A 3 6.80 16.03 -24.86
N PHE A 4 6.54 16.98 -23.96
CA PHE A 4 5.20 17.18 -23.41
C PHE A 4 4.31 17.85 -24.45
N PRO A 5 3.07 17.38 -24.65
CA PRO A 5 2.12 18.07 -25.52
C PRO A 5 1.77 19.45 -24.93
N GLU A 6 1.39 20.40 -25.78
CA GLU A 6 1.09 21.78 -25.37
C GLU A 6 -0.05 21.88 -24.34
N TRP A 7 -0.96 20.91 -24.35
CA TRP A 7 -2.10 20.83 -23.42
C TRP A 7 -1.76 20.11 -22.10
N ALA A 8 -0.52 19.64 -21.91
CA ALA A 8 -0.11 18.96 -20.69
C ALA A 8 -0.28 19.87 -19.46
N PRO A 9 -0.75 19.34 -18.31
CA PRO A 9 -0.84 20.12 -17.09
C PRO A 9 0.50 20.75 -16.71
N GLN A 10 0.49 22.05 -16.37
CA GLN A 10 1.74 22.78 -16.08
C GLN A 10 2.57 22.13 -14.96
N ASP A 11 1.92 21.60 -13.91
CA ASP A 11 2.61 20.89 -12.83
C ASP A 11 3.35 19.63 -13.33
N ALA A 12 2.77 18.91 -14.30
CA ALA A 12 3.41 17.74 -14.89
C ALA A 12 4.62 18.10 -15.75
N VAL A 13 4.57 19.25 -16.42
CA VAL A 13 5.68 19.78 -17.24
C VAL A 13 6.81 20.30 -16.35
N GLN A 14 6.47 21.03 -15.28
CA GLN A 14 7.45 21.60 -14.34
C GLN A 14 8.08 20.54 -13.43
N ASN A 15 7.28 19.54 -13.00
CA ASN A 15 7.69 18.49 -12.07
C ASN A 15 7.52 17.08 -12.68
N PRO A 16 8.20 16.76 -13.79
CA PRO A 16 7.94 15.55 -14.56
C PRO A 16 8.34 14.27 -13.81
N LEU A 17 9.45 14.32 -13.06
CA LEU A 17 9.92 13.20 -12.26
C LEU A 17 9.01 12.93 -11.04
N LEU A 18 8.50 13.99 -10.40
CA LEU A 18 7.54 13.86 -9.31
C LEU A 18 6.22 13.28 -9.82
N THR A 19 5.77 13.73 -10.99
CA THR A 19 4.54 13.22 -11.63
C THR A 19 4.69 11.75 -11.99
N MET A 20 5.82 11.36 -12.58
CA MET A 20 6.13 9.95 -12.84
C MET A 20 6.18 9.12 -11.55
N ALA A 21 6.78 9.64 -10.48
CA ALA A 21 6.86 8.93 -9.21
C ALA A 21 5.50 8.80 -8.50
N THR A 22 4.63 9.80 -8.67
CA THR A 22 3.25 9.76 -8.18
C THR A 22 2.42 8.78 -9.01
N ALA A 23 2.61 8.73 -10.32
CA ALA A 23 1.97 7.73 -11.18
C ALA A 23 2.39 6.31 -10.80
N PHE A 24 3.69 6.10 -10.53
CA PHE A 24 4.22 4.82 -10.07
C PHE A 24 3.63 4.40 -8.71
N ALA A 25 3.43 5.36 -7.80
CA ALA A 25 2.78 5.11 -6.51
C ALA A 25 1.35 4.55 -6.66
N TYR A 26 0.59 4.96 -7.70
CA TYR A 26 -0.75 4.42 -7.95
C TYR A 26 -0.75 2.98 -8.45
N VAL A 27 0.35 2.51 -9.04
CA VAL A 27 0.47 1.16 -9.58
C VAL A 27 0.66 0.12 -8.47
N GLY A 28 0.98 0.56 -7.24
CA GLY A 28 1.16 -0.29 -6.06
C GLY A 28 -0.03 -0.29 -5.08
N GLY A 29 -0.19 -1.39 -4.33
CA GLY A 29 -1.09 -1.42 -3.17
C GLY A 29 -0.50 -0.64 -1.98
N SER A 30 -1.32 -0.20 -1.04
CA SER A 30 -0.82 0.55 0.13
C SER A 30 0.01 -0.34 1.08
N VAL A 31 0.99 0.27 1.79
CA VAL A 31 1.76 -0.42 2.83
C VAL A 31 0.89 -1.13 3.88
N MET A 32 -0.28 -0.56 4.17
CA MET A 32 -1.21 -1.08 5.18
C MET A 32 -1.73 -2.45 4.79
N GLY A 33 -1.88 -2.75 3.50
CA GLY A 33 -2.23 -4.08 3.04
C GLY A 33 -1.24 -5.14 3.52
N TYR A 34 0.06 -4.85 3.52
CA TYR A 34 1.09 -5.80 3.96
C TYR A 34 1.11 -5.99 5.48
N ILE A 35 0.95 -4.90 6.25
CA ILE A 35 0.97 -4.95 7.71
C ILE A 35 -0.30 -5.62 8.25
N VAL A 36 -1.47 -5.15 7.81
CA VAL A 36 -2.76 -5.67 8.28
C VAL A 36 -2.94 -7.12 7.90
N TYR A 37 -2.47 -7.54 6.73
CA TYR A 37 -2.58 -8.93 6.32
C TYR A 37 -1.82 -9.86 7.29
N ALA A 38 -0.64 -9.46 7.76
CA ALA A 38 0.08 -10.22 8.78
C ALA A 38 -0.69 -10.30 10.11
N ASN A 39 -1.28 -9.19 10.56
CA ASN A 39 -2.17 -9.17 11.73
C ASN A 39 -3.37 -10.11 11.55
N TRP A 40 -4.01 -10.09 10.37
CA TRP A 40 -5.18 -10.89 10.05
C TRP A 40 -4.88 -12.41 10.08
N VAL A 41 -3.72 -12.80 9.55
CA VAL A 41 -3.17 -14.18 9.66
C VAL A 41 -2.99 -14.58 11.13
N GLY A 42 -2.54 -13.64 11.97
CA GLY A 42 -2.44 -13.82 13.42
C GLY A 42 -3.79 -14.10 14.09
N ILE A 43 -4.78 -13.25 13.82
CA ILE A 43 -6.14 -13.36 14.39
C ILE A 43 -6.79 -14.71 14.02
N HIS A 44 -6.64 -15.14 12.76
CA HIS A 44 -7.22 -16.39 12.28
C HIS A 44 -6.42 -17.64 12.67
N ARG A 45 -5.37 -17.48 13.50
CA ARG A 45 -4.56 -18.58 14.04
C ARG A 45 -3.98 -19.48 12.95
N TRP A 46 -3.64 -18.89 11.80
CA TRP A 46 -3.11 -19.64 10.66
C TRP A 46 -1.64 -20.00 10.85
N GLY A 47 -1.29 -21.27 10.59
CA GLY A 47 0.09 -21.72 10.73
C GLY A 47 0.57 -21.69 12.17
N MET A 48 1.73 -21.08 12.43
CA MET A 48 2.30 -21.06 13.79
C MET A 48 1.51 -20.21 14.77
N THR A 49 0.74 -19.21 14.32
CA THR A 49 -0.03 -18.33 15.20
C THR A 49 -1.18 -19.07 15.90
N GLY A 50 -1.56 -20.25 15.43
CA GLY A 50 -2.51 -21.16 16.08
C GLY A 50 -1.89 -22.20 17.01
N HIS A 51 -0.57 -22.16 17.23
CA HIS A 51 0.10 -23.12 18.10
C HIS A 51 -0.33 -22.94 19.57
N GLN A 52 -0.50 -24.04 20.32
CA GLN A 52 -0.97 -23.99 21.71
C GLN A 52 -0.07 -23.12 22.60
N ASN A 53 1.24 -23.13 22.35
CA ASN A 53 2.24 -22.36 23.09
C ASN A 53 2.64 -21.03 22.41
N ILE A 54 1.76 -20.42 21.60
CA ILE A 54 2.10 -19.22 20.82
C ILE A 54 2.62 -18.06 21.68
N GLU A 55 2.07 -17.84 22.88
CA GLU A 55 2.52 -16.79 23.79
C GLU A 55 3.98 -16.99 24.24
N ALA A 56 4.36 -18.24 24.53
CA ALA A 56 5.73 -18.58 24.90
C ALA A 56 6.68 -18.38 23.72
N ILE A 57 6.27 -18.77 22.50
CA ILE A 57 7.05 -18.58 21.27
C ILE A 57 7.25 -17.08 21.00
N GLN A 58 6.21 -16.27 21.12
CA GLN A 58 6.30 -14.81 20.93
C GLN A 58 7.24 -14.16 21.96
N ARG A 59 7.13 -14.55 23.23
CA ARG A 59 8.02 -14.04 24.29
C ARG A 59 9.48 -14.45 24.05
N HIS A 60 9.71 -15.68 23.59
CA HIS A 60 11.03 -16.16 23.22
C HIS A 60 11.60 -15.36 22.04
N ALA A 61 10.82 -15.19 20.97
CA ALA A 61 11.21 -14.41 19.79
C ALA A 61 11.45 -12.92 20.08
N PHE A 62 10.81 -12.36 21.10
CA PHE A 62 11.03 -10.98 21.54
C PHE A 62 12.31 -10.82 22.37
N THR A 63 12.72 -11.85 23.11
CA THR A 63 13.86 -11.81 24.04
C THR A 63 15.17 -12.31 23.43
N HIS A 64 15.09 -13.14 22.39
CA HIS A 64 16.24 -13.72 21.72
C HIS A 64 16.33 -13.22 20.28
N ASP A 65 17.55 -12.89 19.83
CA ASP A 65 17.75 -12.41 18.46
C ASP A 65 17.75 -13.54 17.42
N LYS A 66 18.02 -14.78 17.84
CA LYS A 66 18.06 -15.95 16.94
C LYS A 66 16.71 -16.67 16.90
N ILE A 67 16.29 -17.06 15.70
CA ILE A 67 15.09 -17.88 15.47
C ILE A 67 15.49 -19.35 15.57
N ASP A 68 15.31 -19.95 16.74
CA ASP A 68 15.63 -21.35 17.07
C ASP A 68 14.39 -22.18 17.48
N TYR A 69 13.21 -21.56 17.50
CA TYR A 69 11.92 -22.22 17.79
C TYR A 69 11.28 -22.87 16.55
N LEU A 70 11.91 -22.78 15.38
CA LEU A 70 11.47 -23.42 14.15
C LEU A 70 12.12 -24.81 14.01
N PRO A 71 11.38 -25.83 13.54
CA PRO A 71 11.96 -27.17 13.38
C PRO A 71 12.91 -27.22 12.18
N ASP A 72 14.06 -27.88 12.35
CA ASP A 72 15.03 -28.09 11.27
C ASP A 72 14.82 -29.40 10.49
N ASP A 73 13.95 -30.28 11.01
CA ASP A 73 13.67 -31.57 10.38
C ASP A 73 13.01 -31.39 8.99
N PRO A 74 13.55 -32.04 7.93
CA PRO A 74 13.06 -31.85 6.56
C PRO A 74 11.56 -32.14 6.37
N GLU A 75 11.01 -33.09 7.12
CA GLU A 75 9.60 -33.44 7.02
C GLU A 75 8.72 -32.34 7.62
N GLN A 76 9.09 -31.84 8.80
CA GLN A 76 8.39 -30.76 9.48
C GLN A 76 8.49 -29.44 8.70
N VAL A 77 9.66 -29.13 8.16
CA VAL A 77 9.86 -27.98 7.24
C VAL A 77 8.92 -28.08 6.03
N SER A 78 8.83 -29.26 5.40
CA SER A 78 7.95 -29.48 4.25
C SER A 78 6.49 -29.27 4.61
N ARG A 79 6.05 -29.76 5.77
CA ARG A 79 4.68 -29.54 6.28
C ARG A 79 4.40 -28.05 6.51
N LEU A 80 5.31 -27.31 7.16
CA LEU A 80 5.15 -25.87 7.38
C LEU A 80 5.06 -25.10 6.06
N ARG A 81 5.88 -25.44 5.06
CA ARG A 81 5.82 -24.81 3.73
C ARG A 81 4.47 -25.05 3.03
N LYS A 82 3.88 -26.24 3.20
CA LYS A 82 2.54 -26.54 2.66
C LYS A 82 1.44 -25.74 3.36
N ILE A 83 1.55 -25.57 4.68
CA ILE A 83 0.57 -24.77 5.46
C ILE A 83 0.60 -23.30 5.07
N VAL A 84 1.77 -22.75 4.73
CA VAL A 84 1.91 -21.34 4.29
C VAL A 84 1.58 -21.17 2.79
N ALA A 85 1.48 -22.24 2.00
CA ALA A 85 1.28 -22.15 0.57
C ALA A 85 -0.01 -21.41 0.15
N PRO A 86 -1.16 -21.57 0.82
CA PRO A 86 -2.37 -20.79 0.49
C PRO A 86 -2.18 -19.28 0.62
N LEU A 87 -1.48 -18.81 1.67
CA LEU A 87 -1.19 -17.38 1.86
C LEU A 87 -0.36 -16.81 0.71
N ARG A 88 0.59 -17.61 0.20
CA ARG A 88 1.41 -17.21 -0.96
C ARG A 88 0.59 -17.09 -2.24
N TRP A 89 -0.38 -17.98 -2.42
CA TRP A 89 -1.29 -17.93 -3.55
C TRP A 89 -2.26 -16.76 -3.44
N ASP A 90 -2.79 -16.49 -2.26
CA ASP A 90 -3.69 -15.37 -2.01
C ASP A 90 -3.01 -14.03 -2.36
N VAL A 91 -1.83 -13.77 -1.78
CA VAL A 91 -1.06 -12.56 -2.07
C VAL A 91 -0.59 -12.51 -3.53
N GLY A 92 -0.15 -13.65 -4.08
CA GLY A 92 0.32 -13.74 -5.46
C GLY A 92 -0.78 -13.47 -6.49
N MET A 93 -1.96 -14.08 -6.32
CA MET A 93 -3.11 -13.85 -7.19
C MET A 93 -3.63 -12.43 -7.05
N GLY A 94 -3.66 -11.89 -5.82
CA GLY A 94 -3.99 -10.47 -5.59
C GLY A 94 -3.08 -9.53 -6.36
N ALA A 95 -1.76 -9.77 -6.35
CA ALA A 95 -0.80 -8.98 -7.11
C ALA A 95 -0.99 -9.10 -8.64
N VAL A 96 -1.31 -10.29 -9.15
CA VAL A 96 -1.60 -10.50 -10.57
C VAL A 96 -2.86 -9.75 -11.00
N VAL A 97 -3.94 -9.84 -10.20
CA VAL A 97 -5.18 -9.11 -10.47
C VAL A 97 -4.93 -7.60 -10.45
N LEU A 98 -4.20 -7.10 -9.45
CA LEU A 98 -3.83 -5.69 -9.36
C LEU A 98 -3.05 -5.24 -10.61
N PHE A 99 -2.05 -6.02 -11.03
CA PHE A 99 -1.27 -5.72 -12.23
C PHE A 99 -2.15 -5.62 -13.49
N ILE A 100 -3.05 -6.58 -13.69
CA ILE A 100 -3.95 -6.61 -14.86
C ILE A 100 -4.91 -5.41 -14.83
N VAL A 101 -5.55 -5.16 -13.70
CA VAL A 101 -6.54 -4.08 -13.55
C VAL A 101 -5.86 -2.72 -13.72
N THR A 102 -4.72 -2.49 -13.08
CA THR A 102 -3.96 -1.26 -13.24
C THR A 102 -3.53 -1.05 -14.69
N GLY A 103 -2.99 -2.09 -15.34
CA GLY A 103 -2.64 -2.04 -16.76
C GLY A 103 -3.82 -1.69 -17.65
N ALA A 104 -4.99 -2.29 -17.42
CA ALA A 104 -6.21 -1.99 -18.15
C ALA A 104 -6.63 -0.52 -17.97
N PHE A 105 -6.65 0.00 -16.73
CA PHE A 105 -6.99 1.40 -16.48
C PHE A 105 -6.00 2.39 -17.11
N MET A 106 -4.69 2.10 -17.06
CA MET A 106 -3.67 2.92 -17.71
C MET A 106 -3.85 2.95 -19.23
N LEU A 107 -4.07 1.78 -19.84
CA LEU A 107 -4.31 1.68 -21.28
C LEU A 107 -5.60 2.37 -21.70
N SER A 108 -6.69 2.23 -20.94
CA SER A 108 -7.94 2.96 -21.20
C SER A 108 -7.78 4.46 -21.06
N GLY A 109 -7.02 4.94 -20.07
CA GLY A 109 -6.67 6.36 -19.93
C GLY A 109 -5.90 6.87 -21.15
N ALA A 110 -4.90 6.13 -21.61
CA ALA A 110 -4.10 6.49 -22.78
C ALA A 110 -4.91 6.43 -24.10
N ALA A 111 -5.80 5.45 -24.27
CA ALA A 111 -6.54 5.26 -25.51
C ALA A 111 -7.79 6.15 -25.62
N VAL A 112 -8.45 6.45 -24.49
CA VAL A 112 -9.74 7.15 -24.49
C VAL A 112 -9.64 8.56 -23.93
N LEU A 113 -8.91 8.77 -22.83
CA LEU A 113 -8.87 10.08 -22.17
C LEU A 113 -7.78 10.99 -22.76
N TYR A 114 -6.61 10.46 -23.08
CA TYR A 114 -5.52 11.24 -23.68
C TYR A 114 -5.92 11.98 -24.98
N PRO A 115 -6.67 11.37 -25.93
CA PRO A 115 -7.10 12.07 -27.14
C PRO A 115 -8.13 13.17 -26.90
N LEU A 116 -8.86 13.16 -25.78
CA LEU A 116 -9.84 14.19 -25.46
C LEU A 116 -9.18 15.53 -25.09
N GLN A 117 -7.87 15.53 -24.80
CA GLN A 117 -7.10 16.72 -24.40
C GLN A 117 -7.75 17.47 -23.22
N SER A 118 -8.56 16.76 -22.42
CA SER A 118 -9.28 17.33 -21.30
C SER A 118 -8.35 17.45 -20.09
N GLU A 119 -8.15 18.65 -19.60
CA GLU A 119 -7.45 18.88 -18.35
C GLU A 119 -8.36 18.47 -17.17
N PHE A 120 -7.92 17.53 -16.35
CA PHE A 120 -8.61 17.20 -15.10
C PHE A 120 -8.41 18.34 -14.10
N LYS A 121 -9.45 19.15 -13.85
CA LYS A 121 -9.38 20.28 -12.92
C LYS A 121 -9.89 19.88 -11.53
N GLY A 122 -8.96 19.87 -10.57
CA GLY A 122 -9.27 19.63 -9.16
C GLY A 122 -9.94 18.28 -8.92
N TRP A 123 -11.19 18.31 -8.44
CA TRP A 123 -11.95 17.12 -8.04
C TRP A 123 -12.70 16.43 -9.20
N SER A 124 -12.57 16.93 -10.43
CA SER A 124 -13.31 16.37 -11.58
C SER A 124 -12.76 15.03 -12.08
N LEU A 125 -11.63 14.55 -11.56
CA LEU A 125 -10.96 13.31 -12.03
C LEU A 125 -11.94 12.13 -12.17
N LEU A 126 -12.72 11.84 -11.12
CA LEU A 126 -13.68 10.73 -11.12
C LEU A 126 -14.88 10.98 -12.04
N THR A 127 -15.18 12.25 -12.34
CA THR A 127 -16.26 12.59 -13.27
C THR A 127 -15.81 12.40 -14.71
N GLU A 128 -14.61 12.85 -15.06
CA GLU A 128 -14.07 12.75 -16.42
C GLU A 128 -13.72 11.30 -16.80
N GLN A 129 -13.33 10.45 -15.84
CA GLN A 129 -13.11 9.02 -16.08
C GLN A 129 -14.35 8.26 -16.60
N ARG A 130 -15.56 8.82 -16.45
CA ARG A 130 -16.79 8.23 -17.02
C ARG A 130 -16.71 8.09 -18.54
N HIS A 131 -15.88 8.90 -19.21
CA HIS A 131 -15.73 8.88 -20.66
C HIS A 131 -15.18 7.54 -21.18
N VAL A 132 -14.40 6.82 -20.36
CA VAL A 132 -13.97 5.45 -20.69
C VAL A 132 -15.18 4.54 -20.91
N TRP A 133 -16.18 4.63 -20.02
CA TRP A 133 -17.36 3.78 -20.05
C TRP A 133 -18.38 4.21 -21.08
N SER A 134 -18.52 5.53 -21.31
CA SER A 134 -19.43 6.06 -22.33
C SER A 134 -19.01 5.64 -23.75
N ASN A 135 -17.72 5.41 -23.99
CA ASN A 135 -17.22 4.90 -25.28
C ASN A 135 -17.65 3.46 -25.56
N ILE A 136 -18.01 2.68 -24.52
CA ILE A 136 -18.51 1.31 -24.67
C ILE A 136 -20.03 1.33 -24.79
N HIS A 137 -20.73 1.86 -23.77
CA HIS A 137 -22.19 1.99 -23.77
C HIS A 137 -22.67 2.99 -22.70
N GLY A 138 -23.69 3.79 -23.03
CA GLY A 138 -24.19 4.85 -22.13
C GLY A 138 -24.70 4.36 -20.76
N SER A 139 -25.21 3.13 -20.66
CA SER A 139 -25.65 2.55 -19.38
C SER A 139 -24.50 2.24 -18.42
N LEU A 140 -23.28 2.01 -18.93
CA LEU A 140 -22.12 1.68 -18.11
C LEU A 140 -21.63 2.87 -17.27
N ILE A 141 -22.04 4.09 -17.60
CA ILE A 141 -21.78 5.28 -16.77
C ILE A 141 -22.40 5.10 -15.38
N TRP A 142 -23.63 4.56 -15.30
CA TRP A 142 -24.29 4.31 -14.02
C TRP A 142 -23.63 3.18 -13.24
N VAL A 143 -23.24 2.11 -13.93
CA VAL A 143 -22.47 1.02 -13.33
C VAL A 143 -21.16 1.55 -12.74
N TYR A 144 -20.44 2.40 -13.48
CA TYR A 144 -19.23 3.05 -13.01
C TYR A 144 -19.44 3.87 -11.74
N TYR A 145 -20.48 4.71 -11.69
CA TYR A 145 -20.75 5.49 -10.48
C TYR A 145 -21.11 4.62 -9.27
N ILE A 146 -21.88 3.55 -9.47
CA ILE A 146 -22.18 2.58 -8.40
C ILE A 146 -20.87 1.94 -7.90
N CYS A 147 -19.98 1.53 -8.81
CA CYS A 147 -18.68 0.97 -8.47
C CYS A 147 -17.80 1.97 -7.69
N ILE A 148 -17.76 3.25 -8.09
CA ILE A 148 -17.04 4.29 -7.34
C ILE A 148 -17.60 4.41 -5.93
N ILE A 149 -18.91 4.50 -5.78
CA ILE A 149 -19.56 4.64 -4.46
C ILE A 149 -19.21 3.43 -3.59
N ALA A 150 -19.32 2.22 -4.13
CA ALA A 150 -18.96 0.99 -3.42
C ALA A 150 -17.48 0.96 -3.01
N ALA A 151 -16.57 1.39 -3.90
CA ALA A 151 -15.14 1.44 -3.64
C ALA A 151 -14.77 2.48 -2.55
N LEU A 152 -15.32 3.69 -2.65
CA LEU A 152 -15.11 4.76 -1.67
C LEU A 152 -15.70 4.39 -0.31
N TRP A 153 -16.89 3.79 -0.29
CA TRP A 153 -17.52 3.32 0.95
C TRP A 153 -16.71 2.20 1.60
N GLY A 154 -16.28 1.20 0.82
CA GLY A 154 -15.45 0.10 1.32
C GLY A 154 -14.14 0.61 1.94
N THR A 155 -13.51 1.59 1.28
CA THR A 155 -12.28 2.22 1.81
C THR A 155 -12.57 2.98 3.10
N LEU A 156 -13.65 3.79 3.15
CA LEU A 156 -14.03 4.53 4.35
C LEU A 156 -14.34 3.61 5.54
N GLN A 157 -14.97 2.46 5.30
CA GLN A 157 -15.30 1.49 6.33
C GLN A 157 -14.07 0.72 6.83
N ALA A 158 -13.13 0.38 5.93
CA ALA A 158 -11.94 -0.39 6.27
C ALA A 158 -10.85 0.45 6.97
N LEU A 159 -10.64 1.70 6.56
CA LEU A 159 -9.50 2.52 7.02
C LEU A 159 -9.44 2.67 8.55
N PRO A 160 -10.52 3.06 9.27
CA PRO A 160 -10.44 3.23 10.71
C PRO A 160 -10.09 1.92 11.44
N GLU A 161 -10.61 0.79 10.95
CA GLU A 161 -10.28 -0.52 11.50
C GLU A 161 -8.80 -0.87 11.27
N ILE A 162 -8.32 -0.69 10.03
CA ILE A 162 -6.93 -0.92 9.63
C ILE A 162 -5.98 -0.11 10.52
N TYR A 163 -6.18 1.20 10.60
CA TYR A 163 -5.31 2.07 11.38
C TYR A 163 -5.37 1.73 12.87
N ALA A 164 -6.55 1.44 13.41
CA ALA A 164 -6.69 1.09 14.82
C ALA A 164 -5.94 -0.21 15.18
N ARG A 165 -6.06 -1.25 14.35
CA ARG A 165 -5.36 -2.52 14.55
C ARG A 165 -3.85 -2.35 14.49
N VAL A 166 -3.37 -1.69 13.44
CA VAL A 166 -1.95 -1.43 13.24
C VAL A 166 -1.40 -0.61 14.41
N SER A 167 -2.07 0.48 14.80
CA SER A 167 -1.66 1.28 15.96
C SER A 167 -1.62 0.46 17.24
N GLN A 168 -2.61 -0.39 17.49
CA GLN A 168 -2.63 -1.25 18.67
C GLN A 168 -1.42 -2.20 18.70
N GLU A 169 -1.12 -2.87 17.59
CA GLU A 169 0.04 -3.78 17.53
C GLU A 169 1.36 -3.06 17.76
N PHE A 170 1.57 -1.91 17.10
CA PHE A 170 2.79 -1.13 17.30
C PHE A 170 2.91 -0.59 18.72
N PHE A 171 1.81 -0.10 19.30
CA PHE A 171 1.81 0.38 20.69
C PHE A 171 2.06 -0.75 21.70
N GLN A 172 1.51 -1.94 21.45
CA GLN A 172 1.77 -3.12 22.27
C GLN A 172 3.23 -3.58 22.15
N ALA A 173 3.83 -3.48 20.95
CA ALA A 173 5.23 -3.82 20.73
C ALA A 173 6.20 -2.84 21.40
N ILE A 174 5.89 -1.53 21.39
CA ILE A 174 6.71 -0.48 22.01
C ILE A 174 6.52 -0.44 23.53
N TRP A 175 5.29 -0.61 24.02
CA TRP A 175 4.93 -0.58 25.44
C TRP A 175 4.23 -1.87 25.86
N PRO A 176 4.98 -2.98 25.98
CA PRO A 176 4.41 -4.30 26.26
C PRO A 176 3.76 -4.41 27.65
N ASN A 177 4.17 -3.57 28.60
CA ASN A 177 3.66 -3.56 29.97
C ASN A 177 2.32 -2.82 30.11
N ARG A 178 1.81 -2.22 29.03
CA ARG A 178 0.53 -1.50 29.01
C ARG A 178 -0.47 -2.27 28.16
N GLU A 179 -1.69 -2.41 28.67
CA GLU A 179 -2.80 -2.93 27.88
C GLU A 179 -3.36 -1.82 27.00
N TRP A 180 -3.46 -2.13 25.71
CA TRP A 180 -3.98 -1.24 24.70
C TRP A 180 -5.36 -1.72 24.24
N ASP A 181 -6.40 -1.01 24.65
CA ASP A 181 -7.78 -1.30 24.31
C ASP A 181 -8.09 -0.87 22.86
N TYR A 182 -8.47 -1.84 22.03
CA TYR A 182 -8.81 -1.65 20.63
C TYR A 182 -9.94 -0.63 20.42
N ASP A 183 -11.01 -0.69 21.21
CA ASP A 183 -12.18 0.16 21.00
C ASP A 183 -11.86 1.63 21.29
N LYS A 184 -10.99 1.89 22.29
CA LYS A 184 -10.50 3.24 22.59
C LYS A 184 -9.61 3.76 21.48
N ILE A 185 -8.66 2.96 21.00
CA ILE A 185 -7.77 3.34 19.88
C ILE A 185 -8.60 3.63 18.63
N ARG A 186 -9.54 2.75 18.29
CA ARG A 186 -10.44 2.94 17.14
C ARG A 186 -11.21 4.26 17.25
N ARG A 187 -11.75 4.59 18.42
CA ARG A 187 -12.43 5.87 18.63
C ARG A 187 -11.51 7.07 18.38
N TYR A 188 -10.28 7.03 18.91
CA TYR A 188 -9.31 8.11 18.68
C TYR A 188 -8.91 8.23 17.20
N VAL A 189 -8.70 7.11 16.51
CA VAL A 189 -8.41 7.09 15.07
C VAL A 189 -9.58 7.68 14.28
N CYS A 190 -10.82 7.30 14.58
CA CYS A 190 -12.01 7.87 13.91
C CYS A 190 -12.10 9.39 14.12
N VAL A 191 -11.92 9.86 15.36
CA VAL A 191 -11.96 11.29 15.69
C VAL A 191 -10.83 12.05 14.99
N TYR A 192 -9.63 11.48 14.97
CA TYR A 192 -8.49 12.05 14.26
C TYR A 192 -8.77 12.18 12.76
N ILE A 193 -9.20 11.10 12.10
CA ILE A 193 -9.54 11.13 10.67
C ILE A 193 -10.62 12.19 10.41
N PHE A 194 -11.68 12.22 11.22
CA PHE A 194 -12.76 13.20 11.07
C PHE A 194 -12.27 14.65 11.18
N ILE A 195 -11.49 14.98 12.23
CA ILE A 195 -10.96 16.33 12.43
C ILE A 195 -10.00 16.71 11.30
N THR A 196 -9.07 15.82 10.95
CA THR A 196 -8.09 16.08 9.89
C THR A 196 -8.78 16.28 8.54
N THR A 197 -9.76 15.44 8.18
CA THR A 197 -10.55 15.62 6.96
C THR A 197 -11.30 16.95 6.97
N PHE A 198 -11.91 17.33 8.11
CA PHE A 198 -12.59 18.62 8.22
C PHE A 198 -11.64 19.80 7.99
N VAL A 199 -10.44 19.76 8.57
CA VAL A 199 -9.41 20.79 8.37
C VAL A 199 -8.95 20.85 6.90
N ILE A 200 -8.71 19.69 6.27
CA ILE A 200 -8.30 19.63 4.85
C ILE A 200 -9.38 20.25 3.94
N VAL A 201 -10.64 19.93 4.19
CA VAL A 201 -11.78 20.49 3.44
C VAL A 201 -11.90 21.99 3.68
N TRP A 202 -11.76 22.44 4.93
CA TRP A 202 -11.83 23.85 5.31
C TRP A 202 -10.74 24.69 4.63
N LEU A 203 -9.53 24.14 4.54
CA LEU A 203 -8.37 24.79 3.89
C LEU A 203 -8.42 24.70 2.36
N ASN A 204 -9.40 23.98 1.78
CA ASN A 204 -9.55 23.76 0.34
C ASN A 204 -8.24 23.32 -0.34
N ILE A 205 -7.54 22.36 0.29
CA ILE A 205 -6.24 21.88 -0.22
C ILE A 205 -6.43 21.24 -1.61
N PRO A 206 -5.61 21.61 -2.60
CA PRO A 206 -5.68 21.04 -3.94
C PRO A 206 -5.53 19.51 -3.97
N PHE A 207 -6.34 18.86 -4.82
CA PHE A 207 -6.37 17.40 -4.97
C PHE A 207 -5.02 16.81 -5.42
N ASP A 208 -4.30 17.50 -6.30
CA ASP A 208 -2.96 17.10 -6.77
C ASP A 208 -1.96 17.05 -5.61
N ILE A 209 -1.97 18.03 -4.71
CA ILE A 209 -1.09 18.06 -3.54
C ILE A 209 -1.44 16.89 -2.60
N LEU A 210 -2.73 16.69 -2.31
CA LEU A 210 -3.17 15.59 -1.43
C LEU A 210 -2.74 14.22 -1.98
N THR A 211 -2.91 14.02 -3.28
CA THR A 211 -2.53 12.76 -3.91
C THR A 211 -1.02 12.56 -4.02
N GLN A 212 -0.25 13.62 -4.27
CA GLN A 212 1.22 13.56 -4.24
C GLN A 212 1.75 13.24 -2.83
N ILE A 213 1.19 13.86 -1.79
CA ILE A 213 1.53 13.55 -0.39
C ILE A 213 1.18 12.09 -0.05
N ALA A 214 -0.04 11.67 -0.38
CA ALA A 214 -0.49 10.30 -0.11
C ALA A 214 0.34 9.26 -0.87
N GLY A 215 0.62 9.50 -2.16
CA GLY A 215 1.46 8.64 -2.99
C GLY A 215 2.90 8.56 -2.47
N PHE A 216 3.46 9.68 -2.02
CA PHE A 216 4.78 9.69 -1.39
C PHE A 216 4.81 8.86 -0.10
N ILE A 217 3.92 9.18 0.85
CA ILE A 217 3.96 8.58 2.20
C ILE A 217 3.55 7.11 2.13
N LEU A 218 2.36 6.80 1.59
CA LEU A 218 1.74 5.48 1.71
C LEU A 218 2.31 4.45 0.74
N ALA A 219 2.69 4.90 -0.45
CA ALA A 219 3.20 4.00 -1.48
C ALA A 219 4.73 4.06 -1.55
N ASN A 220 5.31 5.18 -2.00
CA ASN A 220 6.74 5.20 -2.31
C ASN A 220 7.62 4.95 -1.07
N LEU A 221 7.47 5.77 -0.01
CA LEU A 221 8.32 5.69 1.18
C LEU A 221 7.97 4.46 2.02
N SER A 222 6.70 4.28 2.39
CA SER A 222 6.34 3.23 3.34
C SER A 222 6.50 1.82 2.76
N ILE A 223 6.22 1.60 1.46
CA ILE A 223 6.47 0.29 0.84
C ILE A 223 7.97 0.05 0.71
N ALA A 224 8.78 1.06 0.40
CA ALA A 224 10.24 0.91 0.38
C ALA A 224 10.78 0.45 1.75
N LEU A 225 10.35 1.12 2.82
CA LEU A 225 10.71 0.73 4.20
C LEU A 225 10.22 -0.67 4.56
N MET A 226 8.99 -1.01 4.17
CA MET A 226 8.42 -2.34 4.40
C MET A 226 9.21 -3.43 3.64
N MET A 227 9.62 -3.16 2.41
CA MET A 227 10.43 -4.08 1.61
C MET A 227 11.80 -4.32 2.25
N LEU A 228 12.44 -3.26 2.77
CA LEU A 228 13.69 -3.39 3.53
C LEU A 228 13.49 -4.23 4.80
N GLY A 229 12.38 -4.00 5.52
CA GLY A 229 11.98 -4.83 6.66
C GLY A 229 11.78 -6.30 6.29
N ALA A 230 11.09 -6.58 5.19
CA ALA A 230 10.88 -7.94 4.69
C ALA A 230 12.19 -8.63 4.28
N LEU A 231 13.11 -7.92 3.63
CA LEU A 231 14.44 -8.42 3.31
C LEU A 231 15.25 -8.73 4.58
N TYR A 232 15.23 -7.82 5.56
CA TYR A 232 15.87 -8.04 6.86
C TYR A 232 15.31 -9.29 7.55
N LEU A 233 13.99 -9.43 7.62
CA LEU A 233 13.33 -10.60 8.21
C LEU A 233 13.69 -11.90 7.46
N ASN A 234 13.78 -11.85 6.12
CA ASN A 234 14.20 -13.01 5.33
C ASN A 234 15.64 -13.45 5.66
N PHE A 235 16.56 -12.53 5.92
CA PHE A 235 17.91 -12.90 6.35
C PHE A 235 17.99 -13.38 7.80
N LYS A 236 17.09 -12.89 8.66
CA LYS A 236 16.95 -13.36 10.05
C LYS A 236 16.43 -14.80 10.15
N LEU A 237 15.65 -15.26 9.18
CA LEU A 237 15.16 -16.64 9.12
C LEU A 237 16.31 -17.66 8.93
N PRO A 238 16.18 -18.89 9.50
CA PRO A 238 17.10 -19.99 9.23
C PRO A 238 17.16 -20.28 7.73
N ALA A 239 18.33 -20.73 7.24
CA ALA A 239 18.60 -20.88 5.80
C ALA A 239 17.53 -21.73 5.06
N VAL A 240 16.98 -22.72 5.75
CA VAL A 240 15.94 -23.62 5.21
C VAL A 240 14.61 -22.89 4.96
N TYR A 241 14.31 -21.78 5.64
CA TYR A 241 13.05 -21.05 5.50
C TYR A 241 13.16 -19.81 4.60
N ARG A 242 14.36 -19.46 4.13
CA ARG A 242 14.58 -18.28 3.29
C ARG A 242 13.92 -18.41 1.93
N THR A 243 13.59 -17.26 1.34
CA THR A 243 13.09 -17.19 -0.04
C THR A 243 14.11 -17.76 -1.02
N ARG A 244 13.61 -18.36 -2.10
CA ARG A 244 14.47 -18.84 -3.21
C ARG A 244 15.18 -17.67 -3.89
N TRP A 245 16.34 -17.96 -4.47
CA TRP A 245 17.22 -16.97 -5.07
C TRP A 245 16.56 -16.03 -6.09
N PRO A 246 15.69 -16.49 -7.02
CA PRO A 246 15.01 -15.58 -7.96
C PRO A 246 14.09 -14.56 -7.26
N MET A 247 13.40 -15.00 -6.20
CA MET A 247 12.52 -14.11 -5.41
C MET A 247 13.34 -13.10 -4.62
N LEU A 248 14.48 -13.53 -4.06
CA LEU A 248 15.39 -12.64 -3.34
C LEU A 248 15.96 -11.56 -4.26
N LEU A 249 16.44 -11.95 -5.45
CA LEU A 249 16.96 -11.01 -6.44
C LEU A 249 15.87 -10.01 -6.85
N GLY A 250 14.66 -10.49 -7.15
CA GLY A 250 13.51 -9.64 -7.45
C GLY A 250 13.20 -8.66 -6.34
N ALA A 251 13.15 -9.12 -5.08
CA ALA A 251 12.90 -8.27 -3.92
C ALA A 251 13.97 -7.19 -3.72
N ILE A 252 15.25 -7.51 -3.92
CA ILE A 252 16.36 -6.54 -3.84
C ILE A 252 16.22 -5.49 -4.94
N VAL A 253 15.99 -5.90 -6.20
CA VAL A 253 15.80 -4.97 -7.31
C VAL A 253 14.58 -4.07 -7.08
N SER A 254 13.45 -4.64 -6.64
CA SER A 254 12.27 -3.86 -6.29
C SER A 254 12.51 -2.87 -5.14
N ALA A 255 13.26 -3.27 -4.11
CA ALA A 255 13.61 -2.37 -3.00
C ALA A 255 14.44 -1.18 -3.48
N VAL A 256 15.44 -1.40 -4.34
CA VAL A 256 16.26 -0.33 -4.91
C VAL A 256 15.42 0.63 -5.74
N ILE A 257 14.54 0.11 -6.61
CA ILE A 257 13.65 0.93 -7.43
C ILE A 257 12.74 1.79 -6.53
N LEU A 258 12.09 1.17 -5.55
CA LEU A 258 11.19 1.89 -4.63
C LEU A 258 11.92 2.98 -3.83
N MET A 259 13.15 2.71 -3.38
CA MET A 259 13.97 3.71 -2.68
C MET A 259 14.33 4.90 -3.58
N VAL A 260 14.67 4.65 -4.85
CA VAL A 260 14.93 5.72 -5.83
C VAL A 260 13.68 6.56 -6.04
N PHE A 261 12.53 5.92 -6.25
CA PHE A 261 11.25 6.61 -6.45
C PHE A 261 10.80 7.39 -5.20
N ALA A 262 11.03 6.85 -4.01
CA ALA A 262 10.81 7.56 -2.75
C ALA A 262 11.71 8.80 -2.64
N GLY A 263 13.00 8.69 -3.00
CA GLY A 263 13.91 9.83 -3.02
C GLY A 263 13.47 10.93 -3.99
N ILE A 264 13.11 10.56 -5.23
CA ILE A 264 12.60 11.49 -6.25
C ILE A 264 11.32 12.17 -5.77
N SER A 265 10.36 11.39 -5.27
CA SER A 265 9.07 11.89 -4.82
C SER A 265 9.21 12.80 -3.61
N GLY A 266 10.05 12.44 -2.64
CA GLY A 266 10.33 13.27 -1.46
C GLY A 266 11.00 14.59 -1.81
N TRP A 267 12.02 14.56 -2.67
CA TRP A 267 12.71 15.78 -3.12
C TRP A 267 11.77 16.71 -3.89
N GLY A 268 11.01 16.17 -4.85
CA GLY A 268 10.05 16.96 -5.63
C GLY A 268 8.96 17.57 -4.77
N LEU A 269 8.44 16.83 -3.77
CA LEU A 269 7.41 17.32 -2.87
C LEU A 269 7.94 18.43 -1.94
N ILE A 270 9.16 18.31 -1.43
CA ILE A 270 9.82 19.36 -0.63
C ILE A 270 9.97 20.63 -1.47
N GLY A 271 10.47 20.50 -2.71
CA GLY A 271 10.61 21.64 -3.61
C GLY A 271 9.28 22.35 -3.87
N LYS A 272 8.21 21.58 -4.11
CA LYS A 272 6.86 22.11 -4.35
C LYS A 272 6.23 22.77 -3.12
N LEU A 273 6.42 22.21 -1.93
CA LEU A 273 5.81 22.74 -0.69
C LEU A 273 6.57 23.95 -0.11
N PHE A 274 7.89 23.99 -0.27
CA PHE A 274 8.74 25.02 0.33
C PHE A 274 9.33 26.01 -0.69
N GLY A 275 8.99 25.90 -1.97
CA GLY A 275 9.47 26.81 -3.03
C GLY A 275 10.96 26.67 -3.32
N VAL A 276 11.54 25.50 -3.05
CA VAL A 276 12.94 25.19 -3.37
C VAL A 276 12.96 24.41 -4.68
N GLY A 277 12.71 25.10 -5.79
CA GLY A 277 12.66 24.53 -7.14
C GLY A 277 12.77 25.62 -8.18
#